data_AF-A0A150TL30-F1
#
_entry.id   AF-A0A150TL30-F1
#
_cell.length_a   1.000
_cell.length_b   1.000
_cell.length_c   1.000
_cell.angle_alpha   90.00
_cell.angle_beta   90.00
_cell.angle_gamma   90.00
#
_symmetry.space_group_name_H-M   'P 1'
#
loop_
_entity.id
_entity.type
_entity.pdbx_description
1 polymer ?
#
loop_
_entity_poly.entity_id
_entity_poly.type
_entity_poly.pdbx_seq_one_letter_code
_entity_poly.pdbx_strand_id
1 'polypeptide(L)'
;MVHLFGLDATAPEATSAETLLEDQRLGSLSALLLSKALVGRGFRDAPRLYLVTRGAQSAGPEAQSVRVSQAPLWGAGRAVGAEHPELGCTRVDLEEGAPEHGVEALVDELVAREREPEVALRGSGRYVARLVRGPAQAGVEGGGVRRAGTWRGWCVGRRRPVSRAAGCGCGGTAAT
;
A
#
# COMPACT_ATOMS: atom_id res chain seq x y z
N MET A 1 4.89 1.19 13.35
CA MET A 1 5.19 -0.24 13.12
C MET A 1 5.14 -0.49 11.63
N VAL A 2 6.21 -1.03 11.04
CA VAL A 2 6.27 -1.35 9.62
C VAL A 2 6.48 -2.85 9.48
N HIS A 3 5.54 -3.53 8.84
CA HIS A 3 5.57 -4.95 8.58
C HIS A 3 6.06 -5.20 7.15
N LEU A 4 7.23 -5.82 7.04
CA LEU A 4 7.96 -6.01 5.78
C LEU A 4 7.99 -7.47 5.30
N PHE A 5 7.42 -8.43 6.03
CA PHE A 5 7.51 -9.85 5.67
C PHE A 5 6.80 -10.18 4.34
N GLY A 6 5.90 -9.31 3.86
CA GLY A 6 5.35 -9.43 2.51
C GLY A 6 6.42 -9.31 1.42
N LEU A 7 7.57 -8.69 1.69
CA LEU A 7 8.68 -8.57 0.74
C LEU A 7 9.49 -9.86 0.57
N ASP A 8 9.35 -10.81 1.51
CA ASP A 8 9.99 -12.12 1.47
C ASP A 8 9.15 -13.17 0.72
N ALA A 9 7.99 -12.77 0.17
CA ALA A 9 7.10 -13.66 -0.55
C ALA A 9 7.77 -14.24 -1.80
N THR A 10 7.40 -15.48 -2.09
CA THR A 10 7.90 -16.27 -3.21
C THR A 10 7.67 -15.55 -4.54
N ALA A 11 8.62 -15.68 -5.47
CA ALA A 11 8.49 -15.13 -6.81
C ALA A 11 7.34 -15.84 -7.58
N PRO A 12 6.64 -15.16 -8.49
CA PRO A 12 5.53 -15.75 -9.27
C PRO A 12 5.90 -17.07 -9.95
N GLU A 13 7.11 -17.16 -10.51
CA GLU A 13 7.61 -18.30 -11.27
C GLU A 13 7.88 -19.53 -10.38
N ALA A 14 8.10 -19.30 -9.08
CA ALA A 14 8.37 -20.33 -8.08
C ALA A 14 7.15 -20.63 -7.18
N THR A 15 5.98 -20.08 -7.52
CA THR A 15 4.77 -20.25 -6.72
C THR A 15 4.20 -21.67 -6.88
N SER A 16 4.11 -22.40 -5.77
CA SER A 16 3.46 -23.70 -5.62
C SER A 16 2.43 -23.60 -4.51
N ALA A 17 1.61 -24.65 -4.31
CA ALA A 17 0.67 -24.68 -3.19
C ALA A 17 1.37 -24.59 -1.82
N GLU A 18 2.54 -25.22 -1.69
CA GLU A 18 3.32 -25.21 -0.46
C GLU A 18 3.91 -23.83 -0.17
N THR A 19 4.58 -23.23 -1.17
CA THR A 19 5.17 -21.89 -0.99
C THR A 19 4.11 -20.82 -0.80
N LEU A 20 2.93 -20.96 -1.41
CA LEU A 20 1.77 -20.10 -1.16
C LEU A 20 1.26 -20.19 0.29
N LEU A 21 1.29 -21.37 0.92
CA LEU A 21 0.92 -21.51 2.32
C LEU A 21 1.95 -20.84 3.24
N GLU A 22 3.24 -20.92 2.89
CA GLU A 22 4.30 -20.26 3.64
C GLU A 22 4.24 -18.73 3.51
N ASP A 23 4.05 -18.22 2.29
CA ASP A 23 3.82 -16.80 2.02
C ASP A 23 2.62 -16.26 2.84
N GLN A 24 1.55 -17.06 3.01
CA GLN A 24 0.40 -16.67 3.84
C GLN A 24 0.74 -16.61 5.34
N ARG A 25 1.62 -17.48 5.84
CA ARG A 25 2.10 -17.45 7.23
C ARG A 25 2.93 -16.19 7.48
N LEU A 26 3.90 -15.92 6.61
CA LEU A 26 4.78 -14.76 6.71
C LEU A 26 4.05 -13.44 6.45
N GLY A 27 3.10 -13.41 5.52
CA GLY A 27 2.31 -12.23 5.20
C GLY A 27 1.12 -12.03 6.14
N SER A 28 -0.01 -12.63 5.77
CA SER A 28 -1.32 -12.35 6.39
C SER A 28 -1.43 -12.78 7.85
N LEU A 29 -0.94 -13.98 8.19
CA LEU A 29 -1.06 -14.50 9.55
C LEU A 29 -0.20 -13.70 10.52
N SER A 30 1.07 -13.44 10.17
CA SER A 30 1.95 -12.65 11.02
C SER A 30 1.43 -11.20 11.19
N ALA A 31 0.86 -10.59 10.14
CA ALA A 31 0.24 -9.27 10.22
C ALA A 31 -1.00 -9.25 11.13
N LEU A 32 -1.83 -10.30 11.10
CA LEU A 32 -2.95 -10.47 12.02
C LEU A 32 -2.46 -10.58 13.47
N LEU A 33 -1.45 -11.42 13.73
CA LEU A 33 -0.89 -11.60 15.07
C LEU A 33 -0.27 -10.31 15.59
N LEU A 34 0.46 -9.58 14.75
CA LEU A 34 0.99 -8.26 15.08
C LEU A 34 -0.13 -7.27 15.41
N SER A 35 -1.18 -7.23 14.60
CA SER A 35 -2.34 -6.36 14.84
C SER A 35 -3.00 -6.67 16.18
N LYS A 36 -3.26 -7.94 16.48
CA LYS A 36 -3.78 -8.39 17.78
C LYS A 36 -2.88 -7.98 18.94
N ALA A 37 -1.56 -8.13 18.79
CA ALA A 37 -0.60 -7.74 19.82
C ALA A 37 -0.60 -6.21 20.06
N LEU A 38 -0.68 -5.40 19.01
CA LEU A 38 -0.73 -3.93 19.13
C LEU A 38 -2.01 -3.47 19.82
N VAL A 39 -3.17 -4.03 19.44
CA VAL A 39 -4.46 -3.72 20.05
C VAL A 39 -4.49 -4.16 21.52
N GLY A 40 -4.06 -5.40 21.80
CA GLY A 40 -4.07 -5.96 23.15
C GLY A 40 -3.16 -5.25 24.14
N ARG A 41 -2.19 -4.45 23.66
CA ARG A 41 -1.34 -3.62 24.53
C ARG A 41 -2.04 -2.38 25.08
N GLY A 42 -3.14 -1.93 24.47
CA GLY A 42 -3.93 -0.80 24.98
C GLY A 42 -3.14 0.52 25.03
N PHE A 43 -2.32 0.81 23.99
CA PHE A 43 -1.59 2.07 23.91
C PHE A 43 -2.54 3.28 23.99
N ARG A 44 -2.13 4.32 24.73
CA ARG A 44 -2.83 5.61 24.71
C ARG A 44 -2.85 6.19 23.29
N ASP A 45 -1.68 6.23 22.66
CA ASP A 45 -1.49 6.65 21.28
C ASP A 45 -1.01 5.43 20.48
N ALA A 46 -1.94 4.76 19.82
CA ALA A 46 -1.63 3.54 19.08
C ALA A 46 -0.62 3.80 17.96
N PRO A 47 0.43 2.97 17.82
CA PRO A 47 1.39 3.15 16.75
C PRO A 47 0.72 2.82 15.41
N ARG A 48 1.03 3.63 14.39
CA ARG A 48 0.55 3.33 13.03
C ARG A 48 1.09 1.99 12.54
N LEU A 49 0.25 1.22 11.87
CA LEU A 49 0.63 -0.02 11.21
C LEU A 49 0.76 0.21 9.70
N TYR A 50 1.93 -0.14 9.15
CA TYR A 50 2.16 -0.21 7.71
C TYR A 50 2.37 -1.65 7.29
N LEU A 51 1.66 -2.08 6.25
CA LEU A 51 1.79 -3.41 5.63
C LEU A 51 2.39 -3.22 4.25
N VAL A 52 3.60 -3.74 4.03
CA VAL A 52 4.34 -3.51 2.80
C VAL A 52 4.38 -4.78 1.95
N THR A 53 4.03 -4.64 0.68
CA THR A 53 4.05 -5.69 -0.34
C THR A 53 4.88 -5.28 -1.54
N ARG A 54 5.15 -6.21 -2.46
CA ARG A 54 5.80 -5.95 -3.74
C ARG A 54 5.03 -6.61 -4.88
N GLY A 55 4.68 -5.81 -5.88
CA GLY A 55 3.97 -6.28 -7.06
C GLY A 55 2.62 -6.94 -6.77
N ALA A 56 2.03 -6.70 -5.60
CA ALA A 56 0.77 -7.31 -5.20
C ALA A 56 -0.45 -6.58 -5.78
N GLN A 57 -0.27 -5.37 -6.32
CA GLN A 57 -1.32 -4.57 -6.93
C GLN A 57 -0.95 -4.18 -8.37
N SER A 58 -1.89 -4.35 -9.29
CA SER A 58 -1.78 -3.78 -10.62
C SER A 58 -2.16 -2.29 -10.54
N ALA A 59 -1.15 -1.43 -10.48
CA ALA A 59 -1.30 0.00 -10.30
C ALA A 59 -0.41 0.75 -11.30
N GLY A 60 -0.98 1.77 -11.96
CA GLY A 60 -0.32 2.50 -13.02
C GLY A 60 -0.93 2.22 -14.40
N PRO A 61 -0.40 2.85 -15.46
CA PRO A 61 -0.91 2.71 -16.81
C PRO A 61 -0.55 1.37 -17.46
N GLU A 62 0.50 0.72 -16.99
CA GLU A 62 0.99 -0.54 -17.54
C GLU A 62 0.39 -1.74 -16.81
N ALA A 63 -0.05 -2.74 -17.58
CA ALA A 63 -0.50 -4.00 -17.00
C ALA A 63 0.71 -4.77 -16.46
N GLN A 64 0.79 -4.88 -15.14
CA GLN A 64 1.85 -5.60 -14.45
C GLN A 64 1.36 -6.98 -14.01
N SER A 65 2.25 -7.98 -14.09
CA SER A 65 2.00 -9.28 -13.44
C SER A 65 1.86 -9.06 -11.93
N VAL A 66 0.91 -9.74 -11.31
CA VAL A 66 0.59 -9.57 -9.89
C VAL A 66 1.09 -10.76 -9.08
N ARG A 67 1.82 -10.48 -7.99
CA ARG A 67 2.16 -11.48 -6.96
C ARG A 67 0.93 -11.84 -6.14
N VAL A 68 0.17 -12.82 -6.61
CA VAL A 68 -1.09 -13.27 -6.01
C VAL A 68 -0.94 -13.72 -4.55
N SER A 69 0.21 -14.30 -4.17
CA SER A 69 0.42 -14.81 -2.81
C SER A 69 0.34 -13.73 -1.72
N GLN A 70 0.57 -12.47 -2.08
CA GLN A 70 0.49 -11.32 -1.17
C GLN A 70 -0.89 -10.66 -1.13
N ALA A 71 -1.81 -11.01 -2.03
CA ALA A 71 -3.16 -10.42 -2.09
C ALA A 71 -3.98 -10.61 -0.79
N PRO A 72 -3.90 -11.74 -0.06
CA PRO A 72 -4.63 -11.91 1.20
C PRO A 72 -4.23 -10.88 2.27
N LEU A 73 -2.97 -10.43 2.29
CA LEU A 73 -2.49 -9.41 3.23
C LEU A 73 -3.21 -8.07 3.00
N TRP A 74 -3.51 -7.72 1.75
CA TRP A 74 -4.28 -6.53 1.42
C TRP A 74 -5.71 -6.62 1.94
N GLY A 75 -6.35 -7.78 1.80
CA GLY A 75 -7.67 -8.09 2.35
C GLY A 75 -7.70 -7.94 3.88
N ALA A 76 -6.77 -8.63 4.56
CA ALA A 76 -6.63 -8.56 6.02
C ALA A 76 -6.36 -7.13 6.50
N GLY A 77 -5.49 -6.40 5.82
CA GLY A 77 -5.22 -4.98 6.13
C GLY A 77 -6.44 -4.08 5.98
N ARG A 78 -7.37 -4.37 5.04
CA ARG A 78 -8.64 -3.64 4.93
C ARG A 78 -9.50 -3.86 6.18
N ALA A 79 -9.61 -5.11 6.63
CA ALA A 79 -10.37 -5.46 7.83
C ALA A 79 -9.76 -4.80 9.07
N VAL A 80 -8.44 -4.89 9.25
CA VAL A 80 -7.74 -4.21 10.36
C VAL A 80 -8.00 -2.70 10.34
N GLY A 81 -7.93 -2.05 9.18
CA GLY A 81 -8.20 -0.61 9.08
C GLY A 81 -9.66 -0.23 9.37
N ALA A 82 -10.61 -1.14 9.14
CA ALA A 82 -12.04 -0.92 9.43
C ALA A 82 -12.38 -1.21 10.90
N GLU A 83 -11.82 -2.27 11.48
CA GLU A 83 -12.09 -2.72 12.85
C GLU A 83 -11.27 -1.93 13.89
N HIS A 84 -10.03 -1.54 13.54
CA HIS A 84 -9.09 -0.84 14.41
C HIS A 84 -8.57 0.46 13.77
N PRO A 85 -9.44 1.47 13.59
CA PRO A 85 -9.06 2.74 12.95
C PRO A 85 -7.93 3.47 13.71
N GLU A 86 -7.78 3.24 15.01
CA GLU A 86 -6.70 3.76 15.85
C GLU A 86 -5.30 3.35 15.37
N LEU A 87 -5.16 2.18 14.70
CA LEU A 87 -3.90 1.73 14.14
C LEU A 87 -3.52 2.45 12.85
N GLY A 88 -4.42 3.24 12.25
CA GLY A 88 -4.15 3.98 11.00
C GLY A 88 -3.55 3.10 9.90
N CYS A 89 -4.07 1.88 9.76
CA CYS A 89 -3.50 0.81 8.92
C CYS A 89 -3.35 1.27 7.46
N THR A 90 -2.10 1.34 6.99
CA THR A 90 -1.73 1.78 5.64
C THR A 90 -1.10 0.61 4.89
N ARG A 91 -1.60 0.30 3.69
CA ARG A 91 -1.01 -0.72 2.81
C ARG A 91 -0.21 -0.03 1.71
N VAL A 92 1.03 -0.47 1.51
CA VAL A 92 1.96 0.10 0.53
C VAL A 92 2.47 -1.02 -0.38
N ASP A 93 2.23 -0.93 -1.68
CA ASP A 93 2.76 -1.86 -2.67
C ASP A 93 3.95 -1.24 -3.41
N LEU A 94 5.11 -1.89 -3.33
CA LEU A 94 6.30 -1.50 -4.08
C LEU A 94 6.30 -2.09 -5.49
N GLU A 95 7.05 -1.48 -6.39
CA GLU A 95 7.26 -1.98 -7.74
C GLU A 95 8.10 -3.27 -7.76
N GLU A 96 7.76 -4.16 -8.69
CA GLU A 96 8.55 -5.35 -8.98
C GLU A 96 9.86 -4.97 -9.69
N GLY A 97 10.99 -5.58 -9.30
CA GLY A 97 12.27 -5.38 -10.00
C GLY A 97 12.99 -4.04 -9.81
N ALA A 98 12.47 -3.10 -9.01
CA ALA A 98 13.09 -1.78 -8.77
C ALA A 98 13.39 -1.50 -7.27
N PRO A 99 14.37 -2.20 -6.66
CA PRO A 99 14.63 -2.08 -5.22
C PRO A 99 15.18 -0.72 -4.79
N GLU A 100 16.03 -0.07 -5.60
CA GLU A 100 16.74 1.15 -5.21
C GLU A 100 15.79 2.36 -5.05
N HIS A 101 14.94 2.61 -6.05
CA HIS A 101 13.92 3.67 -5.99
C HIS A 101 12.79 3.35 -4.98
N GLY A 102 12.56 2.07 -4.70
CA GLY A 102 11.52 1.62 -3.79
C GLY A 102 11.75 2.02 -2.33
N VAL A 103 13.01 2.06 -1.88
CA VAL A 103 13.33 2.41 -0.49
C VAL A 103 13.09 3.88 -0.19
N GLU A 104 13.59 4.79 -1.02
CA GLU A 104 13.39 6.24 -0.83
C GLU A 104 11.91 6.61 -0.88
N ALA A 105 11.19 6.10 -1.88
CA ALA A 105 9.75 6.33 -2.01
C ALA A 105 8.95 5.81 -0.82
N LEU A 106 9.35 4.65 -0.26
CA LEU A 106 8.75 4.10 0.95
C LEU A 106 9.05 4.98 2.16
N VAL A 107 10.29 5.41 2.36
CA VAL A 107 10.68 6.31 3.46
C VAL A 107 9.86 7.60 3.41
N ASP A 108 9.74 8.20 2.22
CA ASP A 108 8.92 9.39 2.02
C ASP A 108 7.45 9.15 2.40
N GLU A 109 6.90 7.97 2.08
CA GLU A 109 5.52 7.62 2.45
C GLU A 109 5.36 7.41 3.96
N LEU A 110 6.35 6.81 4.62
CA LEU A 110 6.33 6.59 6.07
C LEU A 110 6.34 7.92 6.85
N VAL A 111 7.04 8.94 6.35
CA VAL A 111 7.12 10.26 6.99
C VAL A 111 6.07 11.27 6.49
N ALA A 112 5.28 10.92 5.47
CA ALA A 112 4.28 11.80 4.89
C ALA A 112 3.17 12.17 5.91
N ARG A 113 2.74 13.44 5.85
CA ARG A 113 1.61 13.94 6.66
C ARG A 113 0.27 13.51 6.09
N GLU A 114 0.15 13.54 4.76
CA GLU A 114 -1.04 13.07 4.05
C GLU A 114 -1.11 11.55 4.10
N ARG A 115 -2.33 11.05 4.30
CA ARG A 115 -2.55 9.64 4.63
C ARG A 115 -3.53 9.07 3.67
N GLU A 116 -3.08 8.02 3.01
CA GLU A 116 -3.89 7.23 2.12
C GLU A 116 -3.84 5.80 2.63
N PRO A 117 -4.98 5.12 2.74
CA PRO A 117 -5.03 3.83 3.38
C PRO A 117 -4.47 2.73 2.47
N GLU A 118 -4.41 2.98 1.16
CA GLU A 118 -3.91 2.10 0.09
C GLU A 118 -3.07 2.91 -0.89
N VAL A 119 -1.77 2.58 -0.97
CA VAL A 119 -0.77 3.28 -1.78
C VAL A 119 0.01 2.27 -2.62
N ALA A 120 0.29 2.61 -3.87
CA ALA A 120 1.21 1.89 -4.73
C ALA A 120 2.31 2.84 -5.19
N LEU A 121 3.56 2.43 -5.01
CA LEU A 121 4.75 3.18 -5.38
C LEU A 121 5.37 2.52 -6.60
N ARG A 122 5.48 3.27 -7.69
CA ARG A 122 6.08 2.85 -8.97
C ARG A 122 7.12 3.88 -9.38
N GLY A 123 8.04 3.52 -10.27
CA GLY A 123 8.99 4.46 -10.87
C GLY A 123 8.29 5.62 -11.58
N SER A 124 7.10 5.38 -12.12
CA SER A 124 6.24 6.43 -12.70
C SER A 124 5.55 7.34 -11.67
N GLY A 125 5.59 6.99 -10.39
CA GLY A 125 5.13 7.83 -9.29
C GLY A 125 4.26 7.11 -8.25
N ARG A 126 3.58 7.92 -7.44
CA ARG A 126 2.71 7.49 -6.35
C ARG A 126 1.26 7.37 -6.80
N TYR A 127 0.64 6.24 -6.51
CA TYR A 127 -0.76 5.96 -6.82
C TYR A 127 -1.55 5.65 -5.56
N VAL A 128 -2.82 6.03 -5.55
CA VAL A 128 -3.74 5.82 -4.41
C VAL A 128 -5.01 5.12 -4.89
N ALA A 129 -5.53 4.19 -4.08
CA ALA A 129 -6.73 3.45 -4.47
C ALA A 129 -7.99 4.32 -4.35
N ARG A 130 -8.84 4.26 -5.37
CA ARG A 130 -10.14 4.93 -5.43
C ARG A 130 -11.18 3.99 -5.98
N LEU A 131 -12.42 4.17 -5.54
CA LEU A 131 -13.54 3.43 -6.08
C LEU A 131 -14.15 4.25 -7.22
N VAL A 132 -14.20 3.68 -8.42
CA VAL A 132 -14.72 4.33 -9.63
C VAL A 132 -15.82 3.47 -10.25
N ARG A 133 -16.75 4.10 -10.96
CA ARG A 133 -17.74 3.35 -11.74
C ARG A 133 -17.04 2.76 -12.97
N GLY A 134 -17.18 1.46 -13.18
CA GLY A 134 -16.73 0.83 -14.40
C GLY A 134 -17.68 1.17 -15.56
N PRO A 135 -17.17 1.24 -16.80
CA PRO A 135 -18.05 1.33 -17.96
C PRO A 135 -18.96 0.10 -18.00
N ALA A 136 -20.23 0.30 -18.31
CA ALA A 136 -21.12 -0.81 -18.60
C ALA A 136 -20.61 -1.47 -19.90
N GLN A 137 -20.06 -2.68 -19.81
CA GLN A 137 -19.68 -3.44 -20.99
C GLN A 137 -20.98 -3.82 -21.73
N ALA A 138 -21.21 -3.21 -22.90
CA ALA A 138 -22.22 -3.71 -23.83
C ALA A 138 -21.90 -5.18 -24.10
N GLY A 139 -22.89 -6.06 -23.92
CA GLY A 139 -22.68 -7.50 -23.93
C GLY A 139 -21.91 -7.93 -25.17
N VAL A 140 -20.84 -8.69 -24.99
CA VAL A 140 -20.22 -9.44 -26.07
C VAL A 140 -21.26 -10.48 -26.50
N GLU A 141 -21.65 -10.49 -27.78
CA GLU A 141 -22.49 -11.54 -28.37
C GLU A 141 -21.73 -12.87 -28.22
N GLY A 142 -22.05 -13.61 -27.15
CA GLY A 142 -21.30 -14.77 -26.71
C GLY A 142 -21.27 -14.89 -25.19
N GLY A 143 -22.43 -15.07 -24.56
CA GLY A 143 -22.54 -15.60 -23.19
C GLY A 143 -21.83 -14.84 -22.07
N GLY A 144 -21.49 -13.55 -22.25
CA GLY A 144 -20.85 -12.74 -21.22
C GLY A 144 -21.86 -12.07 -20.28
N VAL A 145 -21.77 -12.37 -18.98
CA VAL A 145 -22.52 -11.65 -17.93
C VAL A 145 -22.30 -10.15 -18.07
N ARG A 146 -23.39 -9.36 -18.17
CA ARG A 146 -23.31 -7.89 -18.11
C ARG A 146 -22.72 -7.47 -16.77
N ARG A 147 -21.50 -6.93 -16.76
CA ARG A 147 -20.87 -6.36 -15.56
C ARG A 147 -20.96 -4.83 -15.60
N ALA A 148 -22.14 -4.29 -15.29
CA ALA A 148 -22.22 -2.93 -14.77
C ALA A 148 -21.87 -3.00 -13.29
N GLY A 149 -20.73 -2.43 -12.87
CA GLY A 149 -20.21 -2.62 -11.54
C GLY A 149 -19.30 -1.51 -11.08
N THR A 150 -19.12 -1.43 -9.77
CA THR A 150 -18.19 -0.51 -9.13
C THR A 150 -16.85 -1.21 -8.93
N TRP A 151 -15.77 -0.62 -9.42
CA TRP A 151 -14.43 -1.21 -9.39
C TRP A 151 -13.48 -0.31 -8.62
N ARG A 152 -12.48 -0.89 -7.97
CA ARG A 152 -11.35 -0.11 -7.44
C ARG A 152 -10.35 0.12 -8.55
N GLY A 153 -9.97 1.37 -8.75
CA GLY A 153 -8.90 1.81 -9.65
C GLY A 153 -7.83 2.58 -8.88
N TRP A 154 -6.70 2.80 -9.54
CA TRP A 154 -5.58 3.56 -9.00
C TRP A 154 -5.53 4.93 -9.66
N CYS A 155 -5.49 5.98 -8.85
CA CYS A 155 -5.33 7.36 -9.33
C CYS A 155 -3.94 7.88 -8.98
N VAL A 156 -3.38 8.75 -9.80
CA VAL A 156 -2.13 9.45 -9.47
C VAL A 156 -2.35 10.29 -8.21
N GLY A 157 -1.61 10.00 -7.14
CA GLY A 157 -1.67 10.71 -5.88
C GLY A 157 -0.56 11.75 -5.80
N ARG A 158 -0.91 13.04 -5.78
CA ARG A 158 0.05 14.11 -5.46
C ARG A 158 0.16 14.25 -3.95
N ARG A 159 1.38 14.30 -3.41
CA ARG A 159 1.63 14.70 -2.01
C ARG A 159 1.67 16.22 -1.91
N ARG A 160 1.11 16.79 -0.85
CA ARG A 160 1.53 18.13 -0.41
C ARG A 160 2.95 18.06 0.14
N PRO A 161 3.83 19.02 -0.19
CA PRO A 161 5.16 19.07 0.39
C PRO A 161 5.03 19.18 1.90
N VAL A 162 5.77 18.33 2.62
CA VAL A 162 6.02 18.58 4.04
C VAL A 162 6.80 19.88 4.06
N SER A 163 6.21 20.97 4.54
CA SER A 163 6.95 22.21 4.76
C SER A 163 8.10 21.86 5.71
N ARG A 164 9.30 21.71 5.16
CA ARG A 164 10.51 21.90 5.95
C ARG A 164 10.36 23.30 6.51
N ALA A 165 10.26 23.41 7.84
CA ALA A 165 10.49 24.68 8.51
C ALA A 165 11.88 25.13 8.10
N ALA A 166 11.98 25.93 7.04
CA ALA A 166 13.13 26.76 6.82
C ALA A 166 13.18 27.67 8.04
N GLY A 167 14.16 27.44 8.91
CA GLY A 167 14.40 28.28 10.06
C GLY A 167 14.41 29.73 9.60
N CYS A 168 13.63 30.56 10.31
CA CYS A 168 13.73 32.00 10.24
C CYS A 168 15.18 32.37 10.55
N GLY A 169 15.98 32.57 9.52
CA GLY A 169 17.29 33.20 9.61
C GLY A 169 17.07 34.71 9.70
N CYS A 170 16.84 35.20 10.91
CA CYS A 170 16.93 36.61 11.24
C CYS A 170 18.40 37.03 11.09
N GLY A 171 18.80 37.47 9.90
CA GLY A 171 20.13 37.99 9.62
C GLY A 171 20.02 39.44 9.15
N GLY A 172 19.91 40.37 10.09
CA GLY A 172 20.05 41.79 9.80
C GLY A 172 21.49 42.11 9.41
N THR A 173 21.66 42.99 8.43
CA THR A 173 22.82 43.89 8.36
C THR A 173 22.32 45.25 7.93
N ALA A 174 22.59 46.21 8.81
CA ALA A 174 22.31 47.62 8.65
C ALA A 174 23.30 48.23 7.65
N ALA A 175 22.84 49.31 7.02
CA ALA A 175 23.64 50.21 6.22
C ALA A 175 24.86 50.74 6.97
N THR A 176 25.95 50.98 6.25
CA THR A 176 26.65 52.28 6.21
C THR A 176 27.34 52.40 4.87
#